data_AF-A0A951EFE6-F1
#
_entry.id   AF-A0A951EFE6-F1
#
_cell.length_a   1.000
_cell.length_b   1.000
_cell.length_c   1.000
_cell.angle_alpha   90.00
_cell.angle_beta   90.00
_cell.angle_gamma   90.00
#
_symmetry.space_group_name_H-M   'P 1'
#
loop_
_entity.id
_entity.type
_entity.pdbx_description
1 polymer ?
#
loop_
_entity_poly.entity_id
_entity_poly.type
_entity_poly.pdbx_seq_one_letter_code
_entity_poly.pdbx_strand_id
1 'polypeptide(L)'
;GTTPKMLAREPEARLVGYGGMVAESFVAIMATIAACSMQPGTYFAISSPAGVVGAAPELATTTITSMGYPVTATAMHALEQQVGEKTLFNRTGGAPAFAVGMTEIFSRVFPQNTRGTSAVMSMWYHFAIMFEALFILSVLDAGTRVARFMLQDGLAHLHPWCRRSSAQYTNIVLTSVLVVAAWGYLLVQAVRDPLGGINSMWPIFGIVNQLLAAVALSVATSILARQRKWRYIPVTLVPMAWLVTVTFTAALEKVFHPAPKIGFLAHARSLQSTPGATRLIQADYLNAGMTLFFIALVAILMIESLTLWIRIALGHKTAETFEADFITTRLAEGEI
;
A
#
# COMPACT_ATOMS: atom_id res chain seq x y z
N GLY A 1 0.65 5.52 -9.98
CA GLY A 1 2.04 5.83 -10.38
C GLY A 1 2.31 5.75 -11.89
N THR A 2 1.30 5.83 -12.74
CA THR A 2 1.42 5.76 -14.22
C THR A 2 1.31 7.13 -14.90
N THR A 3 1.07 8.19 -14.12
CA THR A 3 0.66 9.53 -14.56
C THR A 3 1.53 10.15 -15.66
N PRO A 4 2.88 10.09 -15.63
CA PRO A 4 3.68 10.78 -16.65
C PRO A 4 3.56 10.18 -18.07
N LYS A 5 3.13 8.92 -18.19
CA LYS A 5 2.95 8.24 -19.49
C LYS A 5 1.49 8.23 -19.97
N MET A 6 0.56 8.68 -19.13
CA MET A 6 -0.87 8.71 -19.43
C MET A 6 -1.37 10.11 -19.81
N LEU A 7 -0.54 11.14 -19.67
CA LEU A 7 -0.89 12.52 -19.99
C LEU A 7 -0.28 12.90 -21.34
N ALA A 8 -1.13 13.06 -22.36
CA ALA A 8 -0.74 13.64 -23.64
C ALA A 8 -0.80 15.19 -23.60
N ARG A 9 -1.65 15.76 -22.73
CA ARG A 9 -1.83 17.21 -22.55
C ARG A 9 -2.17 17.57 -21.11
N GLU A 10 -1.84 18.80 -20.71
CA GLU A 10 -2.07 19.31 -19.34
C GLU A 10 -3.53 19.17 -18.83
N PRO A 11 -4.58 19.40 -19.64
CA PRO A 11 -5.97 19.25 -19.18
C PRO A 11 -6.32 17.84 -18.67
N GLU A 12 -5.64 16.80 -19.16
CA GLU A 12 -5.85 15.42 -18.73
C GLU A 12 -5.36 15.18 -17.30
N ALA A 13 -4.46 16.03 -16.78
CA ALA A 13 -3.93 15.91 -15.43
C ALA A 13 -5.04 15.94 -14.37
N ARG A 14 -6.11 16.71 -14.64
CA ARG A 14 -7.27 16.78 -13.73
C ARG A 14 -8.05 15.46 -13.72
N LEU A 15 -8.32 14.89 -14.88
CA LEU A 15 -9.08 13.64 -14.98
C LEU A 15 -8.26 12.44 -14.45
N VAL A 16 -7.00 12.32 -14.84
CA VAL A 16 -6.13 11.22 -14.40
C VAL A 16 -5.80 11.34 -12.91
N GLY A 17 -5.54 12.54 -12.42
CA GLY A 17 -5.28 12.79 -10.99
C GLY A 17 -6.55 12.72 -10.14
N TYR A 18 -7.42 13.73 -10.25
CA TYR A 18 -8.62 13.83 -9.40
C TYR A 18 -9.69 12.81 -9.77
N GLY A 19 -9.92 12.55 -11.06
CA GLY A 19 -10.87 11.52 -11.49
C GLY A 19 -10.42 10.12 -11.07
N GLY A 20 -9.12 9.83 -11.17
CA GLY A 20 -8.51 8.61 -10.61
C GLY A 20 -8.74 8.49 -9.10
N MET A 21 -8.46 9.56 -8.34
CA MET A 21 -8.71 9.59 -6.88
C MET A 21 -10.19 9.35 -6.54
N VAL A 22 -11.12 9.91 -7.29
CA VAL A 22 -12.57 9.69 -7.10
C VAL A 22 -12.94 8.23 -7.40
N ALA A 23 -12.40 7.63 -8.46
CA ALA A 23 -12.62 6.23 -8.78
C ALA A 23 -12.07 5.29 -7.69
N GLU A 24 -10.84 5.54 -7.20
CA GLU A 24 -10.26 4.80 -6.07
C GLU A 24 -11.10 4.95 -4.80
N SER A 25 -11.59 6.16 -4.51
CA SER A 25 -12.46 6.43 -3.36
C SER A 25 -13.81 5.71 -3.48
N PHE A 26 -14.38 5.65 -4.69
CA PHE A 26 -15.62 4.92 -4.96
C PHE A 26 -15.44 3.41 -4.70
N VAL A 27 -14.35 2.82 -5.20
CA VAL A 27 -14.02 1.41 -4.93
C VAL A 27 -13.82 1.16 -3.43
N ALA A 28 -13.16 2.07 -2.71
CA ALA A 28 -12.98 1.96 -1.26
C ALA A 28 -14.32 2.00 -0.50
N ILE A 29 -15.25 2.87 -0.91
CA ILE A 29 -16.60 2.93 -0.35
C ILE A 29 -17.36 1.63 -0.64
N MET A 30 -17.32 1.12 -1.87
CA MET A 30 -17.94 -0.16 -2.23
C MET A 30 -17.36 -1.32 -1.39
N ALA A 31 -16.05 -1.37 -1.21
CA ALA A 31 -15.40 -2.38 -0.39
C ALA A 31 -15.84 -2.30 1.07
N THR A 32 -16.01 -1.09 1.60
CA THR A 32 -16.51 -0.87 2.97
C THR A 32 -17.96 -1.33 3.10
N ILE A 33 -18.83 -0.99 2.14
CA ILE A 33 -20.23 -1.43 2.13
C ILE A 33 -20.31 -2.96 2.05
N ALA A 34 -19.55 -3.59 1.16
CA ALA A 34 -19.49 -5.04 1.04
C ALA A 34 -19.04 -5.70 2.35
N ALA A 35 -17.99 -5.17 2.99
CA ALA A 35 -17.51 -5.65 4.29
C ALA A 35 -18.57 -5.53 5.39
N CYS A 36 -19.25 -4.38 5.48
CA CYS A 36 -20.29 -4.13 6.48
C CYS A 36 -21.61 -4.87 6.22
N SER A 37 -21.84 -5.35 4.99
CA SER A 37 -23.06 -6.09 4.63
C SER A 37 -23.04 -7.56 5.09
N MET A 38 -21.85 -8.12 5.31
CA MET A 38 -21.66 -9.49 5.76
C MET A 38 -21.91 -9.64 7.26
N GLN A 39 -22.27 -10.86 7.68
CA GLN A 39 -22.26 -11.19 9.09
C GLN A 39 -20.83 -11.07 9.65
N PRO A 40 -20.62 -10.39 10.80
CA PRO A 40 -19.29 -10.20 11.37
C PRO A 40 -18.50 -11.50 11.57
N GLY A 41 -19.18 -12.58 11.97
CA GLY A 41 -18.56 -13.90 12.14
C GLY A 41 -17.97 -14.46 10.83
N THR A 42 -18.70 -14.30 9.71
CA THR A 42 -18.23 -14.68 8.37
C THR A 42 -17.04 -13.81 7.94
N TYR A 43 -17.12 -12.49 8.16
CA TYR A 43 -16.02 -11.57 7.86
C TYR A 43 -14.75 -11.97 8.62
N PHE A 44 -14.84 -12.22 9.93
CA PHE A 44 -13.70 -12.65 10.73
C PHE A 44 -13.19 -14.05 10.34
N ALA A 45 -14.06 -14.98 9.95
CA ALA A 45 -13.64 -16.30 9.47
C ALA A 45 -12.81 -16.21 8.18
N ILE A 46 -13.13 -15.26 7.30
CA ILE A 46 -12.40 -15.02 6.05
C ILE A 46 -11.11 -14.26 6.32
N SER A 47 -11.19 -13.14 7.03
CA SER A 47 -10.10 -12.15 7.11
C SER A 47 -9.12 -12.36 8.26
N SER A 48 -9.40 -13.24 9.22
CA SER A 48 -8.49 -13.50 10.33
C SER A 48 -7.37 -14.47 9.93
N PRO A 49 -6.10 -14.21 10.29
CA PRO A 49 -5.02 -15.15 10.03
C PRO A 49 -5.17 -16.46 10.82
N ALA A 50 -4.72 -17.57 10.23
CA ALA A 50 -4.70 -18.89 10.89
C ALA A 50 -3.92 -18.90 12.22
N GLY A 51 -2.93 -18.02 12.37
CA GLY A 51 -2.17 -17.86 13.61
C GLY A 51 -2.97 -17.22 14.76
N VAL A 52 -4.11 -16.57 14.47
CA VAL A 52 -4.97 -15.90 15.45
C VAL A 52 -6.20 -16.74 15.78
N VAL A 53 -6.87 -17.27 14.76
CA VAL A 53 -8.14 -18.02 14.95
C VAL A 53 -7.97 -19.53 14.89
N GLY A 54 -6.84 -20.02 14.38
CA GLY A 54 -6.57 -21.44 14.15
C GLY A 54 -6.69 -21.85 12.68
N ALA A 55 -5.91 -22.86 12.29
CA ALA A 55 -5.89 -23.37 10.92
C ALA A 55 -7.09 -24.29 10.60
N ALA A 56 -7.63 -24.99 11.60
CA ALA A 56 -8.77 -25.89 11.43
C ALA A 56 -10.10 -25.10 11.44
N PRO A 57 -11.06 -25.39 10.53
CA PRO A 57 -12.35 -24.71 10.46
C PRO A 57 -13.13 -24.69 11.78
N GLU A 58 -13.09 -25.80 12.53
CA GLU A 58 -13.80 -25.95 13.81
C GLU A 58 -13.17 -25.09 14.90
N LEU A 59 -11.83 -25.02 14.92
CA LEU A 59 -11.10 -24.17 15.85
C LEU A 59 -11.31 -22.69 15.54
N ALA A 60 -11.26 -22.32 14.26
CA ALA A 60 -11.51 -20.95 13.80
C ALA A 60 -12.90 -20.46 14.20
N THR A 61 -13.94 -21.26 13.91
CA THR A 61 -15.33 -20.90 14.22
C THR A 61 -15.60 -20.84 15.73
N THR A 62 -15.00 -21.73 16.51
CA THR A 62 -15.10 -21.70 17.99
C THR A 62 -14.44 -20.44 18.56
N THR A 63 -13.24 -20.09 18.08
CA THR A 63 -12.51 -18.90 18.55
C THR A 63 -13.24 -17.62 18.15
N ILE A 64 -13.77 -17.53 16.94
CA ILE A 64 -14.52 -16.35 16.49
C ILE A 64 -15.84 -16.21 17.25
N THR A 65 -16.52 -17.33 17.51
CA THR A 65 -17.75 -17.34 18.33
C THR A 65 -17.46 -16.92 19.76
N SER A 66 -16.31 -17.30 20.35
CA SER A 66 -15.93 -16.85 21.69
C SER A 66 -15.56 -15.37 21.76
N MET A 67 -15.19 -14.74 20.63
CA MET A 67 -15.03 -13.29 20.51
C MET A 67 -16.37 -12.53 20.46
N GLY A 68 -17.51 -13.23 20.49
CA GLY A 68 -18.85 -12.65 20.44
C GLY A 68 -19.45 -12.57 19.04
N TYR A 69 -18.81 -13.18 18.04
CA TYR A 69 -19.29 -13.19 16.65
C TYR A 69 -19.69 -14.60 16.23
N PRO A 70 -20.99 -14.97 16.31
CA PRO A 70 -21.42 -16.32 16.03
C PRO A 70 -21.15 -16.71 14.57
N VAL A 71 -20.46 -17.83 14.37
CA VAL A 71 -20.21 -18.40 13.04
C VAL A 71 -20.11 -19.93 13.15
N THR A 72 -20.65 -20.63 12.17
CA THR A 72 -20.63 -22.10 12.12
C THR A 72 -19.86 -22.60 10.91
N ALA A 73 -19.14 -23.71 11.06
CA ALA A 73 -18.41 -24.33 9.95
C ALA A 73 -19.35 -24.73 8.80
N THR A 74 -20.56 -25.20 9.12
CA THR A 74 -21.59 -25.56 8.14
C THR A 74 -22.01 -24.37 7.26
N ALA A 75 -22.27 -23.20 7.85
CA ALA A 75 -22.59 -21.99 7.09
C ALA A 75 -21.43 -21.55 6.19
N MET A 76 -20.19 -21.65 6.68
CA MET A 76 -19.00 -21.35 5.88
C MET A 76 -18.82 -22.32 4.71
N HIS A 77 -19.04 -23.63 4.92
CA HIS A 77 -19.00 -24.62 3.85
C HIS A 77 -20.11 -24.43 2.81
N ALA A 78 -21.30 -24.00 3.23
CA ALA A 78 -22.36 -23.64 2.29
C ALA A 78 -21.97 -22.44 1.43
N LEU A 79 -21.32 -21.44 2.02
CA LEU A 79 -20.81 -20.26 1.32
C LEU A 79 -19.68 -20.62 0.35
N GLU A 80 -18.75 -21.49 0.76
CA GLU A 80 -17.68 -22.04 -0.09
C GLU A 80 -18.26 -22.71 -1.35
N GLN A 81 -19.32 -23.50 -1.22
CA GLN A 81 -20.01 -24.13 -2.35
C GLN A 81 -20.72 -23.13 -3.27
N GLN A 82 -21.35 -22.09 -2.70
CA GLN A 82 -22.03 -21.05 -3.49
C GLN A 82 -21.05 -20.20 -4.30
N VAL A 83 -19.89 -19.93 -3.71
CA VAL A 83 -18.83 -19.12 -4.31
C VAL A 83 -17.97 -19.94 -5.30
N GLY A 84 -17.89 -21.26 -5.10
CA GLY A 84 -17.10 -22.18 -5.92
C GLY A 84 -15.65 -22.33 -5.45
N GLU A 85 -15.41 -22.19 -4.15
CA GLU A 85 -14.08 -22.23 -3.55
C GLU A 85 -13.89 -23.42 -2.64
N LYS A 86 -12.65 -23.94 -2.57
CA LYS A 86 -12.32 -25.08 -1.70
C LYS A 86 -12.30 -24.71 -0.22
N THR A 87 -11.92 -23.47 0.08
CA THR A 87 -11.86 -22.95 1.44
C THR A 87 -11.87 -21.43 1.44
N LEU A 88 -12.70 -20.83 2.29
CA LEU A 88 -12.76 -19.38 2.53
C LEU A 88 -12.08 -18.97 3.84
N PHE A 89 -11.74 -19.93 4.70
CA PHE A 89 -11.06 -19.67 5.97
C PHE A 89 -9.66 -19.12 5.77
N ASN A 90 -9.28 -18.17 6.63
CA ASN A 90 -7.91 -17.64 6.72
C ASN A 90 -7.38 -17.02 5.42
N ARG A 91 -8.26 -16.63 4.48
CA ARG A 91 -7.88 -15.88 3.28
C ARG A 91 -7.76 -14.40 3.62
N THR A 92 -6.69 -14.08 4.35
CA THR A 92 -6.34 -12.71 4.73
C THR A 92 -6.10 -11.85 3.50
N GLY A 93 -6.70 -10.65 3.48
CA GLY A 93 -6.68 -9.76 2.33
C GLY A 93 -8.08 -9.18 2.12
N GLY A 94 -8.19 -7.95 1.61
CA GLY A 94 -9.50 -7.34 1.34
C GLY A 94 -10.28 -8.08 0.24
N ALA A 95 -9.58 -8.73 -0.70
CA ALA A 95 -10.15 -9.43 -1.87
C ALA A 95 -11.29 -10.38 -1.54
N PRO A 96 -11.06 -11.40 -0.70
CA PRO A 96 -12.03 -12.48 -0.55
C PRO A 96 -13.26 -11.98 0.19
N ALA A 97 -13.06 -11.10 1.19
CA ALA A 97 -14.13 -10.42 1.90
C ALA A 97 -14.95 -9.52 0.95
N PHE A 98 -14.29 -8.76 0.07
CA PHE A 98 -14.97 -7.93 -0.92
C PHE A 98 -15.78 -8.77 -1.91
N ALA A 99 -15.18 -9.82 -2.48
CA ALA A 99 -15.82 -10.69 -3.46
C ALA A 99 -17.02 -11.45 -2.86
N VAL A 100 -16.88 -11.97 -1.63
CA VAL A 100 -17.97 -12.61 -0.89
C VAL A 100 -19.07 -11.61 -0.54
N GLY A 101 -18.73 -10.42 -0.02
CA GLY A 101 -19.72 -9.40 0.31
C GLY A 101 -20.50 -8.92 -0.91
N MET A 102 -19.83 -8.72 -2.05
CA MET A 102 -20.50 -8.40 -3.32
C MET A 102 -21.40 -9.54 -3.79
N THR A 103 -20.98 -10.79 -3.63
CA THR A 103 -21.80 -11.97 -3.95
C THR A 103 -23.08 -11.99 -3.10
N GLU A 104 -22.96 -11.69 -1.81
CA GLU A 104 -24.11 -11.62 -0.90
C GLU A 104 -25.07 -10.48 -1.30
N ILE A 105 -24.55 -9.28 -1.61
CA ILE A 105 -25.36 -8.15 -2.07
C ILE A 105 -26.11 -8.52 -3.37
N PHE A 106 -25.42 -9.08 -4.35
CA PHE A 106 -26.04 -9.45 -5.63
C PHE A 106 -27.05 -10.58 -5.49
N SER A 107 -26.84 -11.54 -4.57
CA SER A 107 -27.80 -12.60 -4.31
C SER A 107 -29.14 -12.10 -3.75
N ARG A 108 -29.13 -10.97 -3.05
CA ARG A 108 -30.34 -10.31 -2.53
C ARG A 108 -31.02 -9.43 -3.58
N VAL A 109 -30.25 -8.80 -4.46
CA VAL A 109 -30.77 -7.91 -5.52
C VAL A 109 -31.32 -8.68 -6.71
N PHE A 110 -30.72 -9.82 -7.06
CA PHE A 110 -31.15 -10.68 -8.16
C PHE A 110 -31.72 -11.99 -7.59
N PRO A 111 -33.06 -12.13 -7.47
CA PRO A 111 -33.67 -13.32 -6.89
C PRO A 111 -33.33 -14.59 -7.69
N GLN A 112 -33.22 -15.72 -6.97
CA GLN A 112 -32.90 -17.07 -7.46
C GLN A 112 -33.84 -17.60 -8.57
N ASN A 113 -34.93 -16.91 -8.88
CA ASN A 113 -35.90 -17.29 -9.91
C ASN A 113 -35.53 -16.83 -11.34
N THR A 114 -34.40 -16.13 -11.51
CA THR A 114 -33.89 -15.77 -12.83
C THR A 114 -32.94 -16.89 -13.29
N ARG A 115 -33.25 -17.61 -14.37
CA ARG A 115 -32.35 -18.64 -14.92
C ARG A 115 -30.94 -18.04 -15.13
N GLY A 116 -29.98 -18.42 -14.29
CA GLY A 116 -28.59 -17.95 -14.37
C GLY A 116 -28.03 -17.27 -13.12
N THR A 117 -28.79 -17.05 -12.04
CA THR A 117 -28.30 -16.31 -10.85
C THR A 117 -27.05 -16.93 -10.21
N SER A 118 -26.95 -18.26 -10.11
CA SER A 118 -25.75 -18.92 -9.57
C SER A 118 -24.52 -18.75 -10.47
N ALA A 119 -24.71 -18.70 -11.79
CA ALA A 119 -23.62 -18.43 -12.74
C ALA A 119 -23.14 -16.97 -12.66
N VAL A 120 -24.07 -16.03 -12.45
CA VAL A 120 -23.76 -14.61 -12.25
C VAL A 120 -22.98 -14.40 -10.94
N MET A 121 -23.34 -15.09 -9.86
CA MET A 121 -22.59 -15.03 -8.59
C MET A 121 -21.16 -15.56 -8.71
N SER A 122 -20.99 -16.74 -9.30
CA SER A 122 -19.66 -17.31 -9.53
C SER A 122 -18.82 -16.44 -10.49
N MET A 123 -19.44 -15.90 -11.55
CA MET A 123 -18.79 -14.97 -12.47
C MET A 123 -18.32 -13.69 -11.76
N TRP A 124 -19.13 -13.11 -10.88
CA TRP A 124 -18.76 -11.90 -10.13
C TRP A 124 -17.64 -12.14 -9.13
N TYR A 125 -17.65 -13.27 -8.42
CA TYR A 125 -16.56 -13.64 -7.52
C TYR A 125 -15.22 -13.79 -8.27
N HIS A 126 -15.21 -14.53 -9.38
CA HIS A 126 -14.02 -14.70 -10.22
C HIS A 126 -13.60 -13.38 -10.88
N PHE A 127 -14.56 -12.56 -11.32
CA PHE A 127 -14.29 -11.22 -11.85
C PHE A 127 -13.62 -10.34 -10.80
N ALA A 128 -14.12 -10.32 -9.55
CA ALA A 128 -13.56 -9.52 -8.47
C ALA A 128 -12.12 -9.96 -8.13
N ILE A 129 -11.88 -11.27 -8.02
CA ILE A 129 -10.53 -11.80 -7.74
C ILE A 129 -9.59 -11.56 -8.91
N MET A 130 -10.03 -11.76 -10.15
CA MET A 130 -9.21 -11.49 -11.33
C MET A 130 -8.91 -10.00 -11.47
N PHE A 131 -9.90 -9.14 -11.27
CA PHE A 131 -9.73 -7.69 -11.29
C PHE A 131 -8.70 -7.25 -10.24
N GLU A 132 -8.78 -7.77 -9.02
CA GLU A 132 -7.78 -7.49 -8.00
C GLU A 132 -6.40 -8.05 -8.36
N ALA A 133 -6.33 -9.28 -8.88
CA ALA A 133 -5.07 -9.86 -9.33
C ALA A 133 -4.42 -9.02 -10.43
N LEU A 134 -5.20 -8.50 -11.39
CA LEU A 134 -4.72 -7.60 -12.44
C LEU A 134 -4.27 -6.24 -11.88
N PHE A 135 -4.98 -5.73 -10.86
CA PHE A 135 -4.58 -4.52 -10.15
C PHE A 135 -3.25 -4.72 -9.40
N ILE A 136 -3.12 -5.79 -8.62
CA ILE A 136 -1.89 -6.17 -7.92
C ILE A 136 -0.75 -6.36 -8.93
N LEU A 137 -0.99 -7.06 -10.04
CA LEU A 137 0.02 -7.29 -11.07
C LEU A 137 0.51 -5.96 -11.68
N SER A 138 -0.39 -5.01 -11.92
CA SER A 138 -0.04 -3.69 -12.44
C SER A 138 0.83 -2.91 -11.45
N VAL A 139 0.48 -2.96 -10.15
CA VAL A 139 1.27 -2.34 -9.08
C VAL A 139 2.63 -3.03 -8.95
N LEU A 140 2.69 -4.35 -9.05
CA LEU A 140 3.91 -5.13 -8.94
C LEU A 140 4.83 -4.91 -10.14
N ASP A 141 4.31 -4.82 -11.37
CA ASP A 141 5.08 -4.47 -12.56
C ASP A 141 5.68 -3.06 -12.43
N ALA A 142 4.84 -2.07 -12.10
CA ALA A 142 5.30 -0.71 -11.91
C ALA A 142 6.35 -0.60 -10.77
N GLY A 143 6.09 -1.27 -9.65
CA GLY A 143 6.99 -1.33 -8.49
C GLY A 143 8.32 -1.99 -8.80
N THR A 144 8.30 -3.15 -9.49
CA THR A 144 9.51 -3.86 -9.92
C THR A 144 10.36 -3.00 -10.86
N ARG A 145 9.70 -2.27 -11.77
CA ARG A 145 10.37 -1.35 -12.67
C ARG A 145 11.04 -0.20 -11.92
N VAL A 146 10.33 0.45 -10.99
CA VAL A 146 10.88 1.55 -10.18
C VAL A 146 12.00 1.05 -9.27
N ALA A 147 11.83 -0.08 -8.59
CA ALA A 147 12.85 -0.69 -7.74
C ALA A 147 14.14 -0.98 -8.52
N ARG A 148 14.02 -1.49 -9.75
CA ARG A 148 15.16 -1.68 -10.64
C ARG A 148 15.86 -0.36 -10.97
N PHE A 149 15.11 0.69 -11.30
CA PHE A 149 15.71 2.01 -11.56
C PHE A 149 16.41 2.57 -10.34
N MET A 150 15.81 2.48 -9.16
CA MET A 150 16.43 2.92 -7.90
C MET A 150 17.69 2.12 -7.57
N LEU A 151 17.70 0.80 -7.81
CA LEU A 151 18.88 -0.04 -7.63
C LEU A 151 20.00 0.34 -8.61
N GLN A 152 19.65 0.56 -9.89
CA GLN A 152 20.61 1.00 -10.90
C GLN A 152 21.22 2.36 -10.54
N ASP A 153 20.39 3.32 -10.15
CA ASP A 153 20.84 4.66 -9.75
C ASP A 153 21.69 4.59 -8.48
N GLY A 154 21.33 3.77 -7.49
CA GLY A 154 22.14 3.56 -6.28
C GLY A 154 23.52 2.95 -6.59
N LEU A 155 23.55 1.87 -7.39
CA LEU A 155 24.79 1.21 -7.80
C LEU A 155 25.68 2.12 -8.66
N ALA A 156 25.09 3.02 -9.44
CA ALA A 156 25.81 3.99 -10.27
C ALA A 156 26.65 4.98 -9.43
N HIS A 157 26.30 5.21 -8.17
CA HIS A 157 27.09 6.04 -7.24
C HIS A 157 28.29 5.28 -6.66
N LEU A 158 28.23 3.94 -6.60
CA LEU A 158 29.31 3.11 -6.04
C LEU A 158 30.36 2.72 -7.09
N HIS A 159 29.95 2.48 -8.33
CA HIS A 159 30.88 2.08 -9.38
C HIS A 159 30.46 2.60 -10.78
N PRO A 160 31.39 3.18 -11.57
CA PRO A 160 31.10 3.73 -12.90
C PRO A 160 30.50 2.73 -13.90
N TRP A 161 30.81 1.44 -13.78
CA TRP A 161 30.26 0.36 -14.63
C TRP A 161 28.74 0.21 -14.50
N CYS A 162 28.15 0.62 -13.38
CA CYS A 162 26.72 0.59 -13.16
C CYS A 162 26.02 1.84 -13.71
N ARG A 163 26.77 2.84 -14.21
CA ARG A 163 26.20 4.03 -14.85
C ARG A 163 25.58 3.65 -16.18
N ARG A 164 24.48 4.35 -16.50
CA ARG A 164 23.58 4.15 -17.65
C ARG A 164 24.27 4.14 -19.03
N SER A 165 25.55 4.48 -19.11
CA SER A 165 26.28 4.80 -20.35
C SER A 165 27.21 3.69 -20.89
N SER A 166 27.50 2.60 -20.17
CA SER A 166 28.47 1.60 -20.69
C SER A 166 28.21 0.13 -20.34
N ALA A 167 27.02 -0.26 -19.84
CA ALA A 167 26.68 -1.65 -19.52
C ALA A 167 25.22 -1.99 -19.90
N GLN A 168 24.91 -1.99 -21.19
CA GLN A 168 23.57 -1.63 -21.67
C GLN A 168 22.52 -2.77 -21.80
N TYR A 169 22.86 -4.02 -21.50
CA TYR A 169 21.85 -5.11 -21.38
C TYR A 169 22.11 -5.98 -20.15
N THR A 170 23.36 -6.35 -19.91
CA THR A 170 23.75 -7.21 -18.77
C THR A 170 23.38 -6.60 -17.42
N ASN A 171 23.63 -5.30 -17.20
CA ASN A 171 23.25 -4.62 -15.96
C ASN A 171 21.73 -4.58 -15.79
N ILE A 172 20.97 -4.37 -16.88
CA ILE A 172 19.50 -4.37 -16.86
C ILE A 172 18.99 -5.76 -16.47
N VAL A 173 19.49 -6.82 -17.11
CA VAL A 173 19.10 -8.19 -16.79
C VAL A 173 19.47 -8.54 -15.36
N LEU A 174 20.70 -8.25 -14.93
CA LEU A 174 21.17 -8.56 -13.58
C LEU A 174 20.32 -7.85 -12.51
N THR A 175 20.12 -6.54 -12.63
CA THR A 175 19.30 -5.77 -11.69
C THR A 175 17.84 -6.20 -11.73
N SER A 176 17.31 -6.60 -12.89
CA SER A 176 15.95 -7.18 -12.98
C SER A 176 15.87 -8.51 -12.24
N VAL A 177 16.82 -9.42 -12.49
CA VAL A 177 16.88 -10.74 -11.82
C VAL A 177 17.00 -10.57 -10.32
N LEU A 178 17.84 -9.64 -9.84
CA LEU A 178 17.99 -9.36 -8.41
C LEU A 178 16.70 -8.84 -7.78
N VAL A 179 16.02 -7.89 -8.41
CA VAL A 179 14.76 -7.34 -7.89
C VAL A 179 13.65 -8.40 -7.90
N VAL A 180 13.52 -9.18 -8.98
CA VAL A 180 12.54 -10.26 -9.07
C VAL A 180 12.84 -11.37 -8.06
N ALA A 181 14.12 -11.73 -7.88
CA ALA A 181 14.54 -12.69 -6.86
C ALA A 181 14.25 -12.19 -5.44
N ALA A 182 14.42 -10.88 -5.17
CA ALA A 182 14.08 -10.28 -3.89
C ALA A 182 12.57 -10.34 -3.62
N TRP A 183 11.72 -10.03 -4.62
CA TRP A 183 10.27 -10.24 -4.51
C TRP A 183 9.91 -11.71 -4.28
N GLY A 184 10.53 -12.62 -5.02
CA GLY A 184 10.34 -14.06 -4.86
C GLY A 184 10.75 -14.56 -3.48
N TYR A 185 11.84 -14.03 -2.93
CA TYR A 185 12.28 -14.32 -1.56
C TYR A 185 11.25 -13.85 -0.53
N LEU A 186 10.74 -12.61 -0.66
CA LEU A 186 9.69 -12.09 0.21
C LEU A 186 8.40 -12.94 0.12
N LEU A 187 8.02 -13.40 -1.07
CA LEU A 187 6.87 -14.30 -1.27
C LEU A 187 7.09 -15.65 -0.56
N VAL A 188 8.27 -16.26 -0.71
CA VAL A 188 8.61 -17.52 -0.04
C VAL A 188 8.60 -17.35 1.47
N GLN A 189 9.12 -16.23 1.99
CA GLN A 189 9.03 -15.92 3.41
C GLN A 189 7.58 -15.73 3.87
N ALA A 190 6.76 -15.01 3.11
CA ALA A 190 5.36 -14.78 3.43
C ALA A 190 4.56 -16.08 3.56
N VAL A 191 4.82 -17.07 2.70
CA VAL A 191 4.13 -18.37 2.72
C VAL A 191 4.67 -19.28 3.82
N ARG A 192 6.00 -19.28 4.06
CA ARG A 192 6.63 -20.18 5.03
C ARG A 192 6.55 -19.70 6.48
N ASP A 193 6.43 -18.40 6.69
CA ASP A 193 6.37 -17.79 8.02
C ASP A 193 5.14 -16.88 8.15
N PRO A 194 3.97 -17.45 8.53
CA PRO A 194 2.72 -16.71 8.66
C PRO A 194 2.76 -15.60 9.71
N LEU A 195 3.71 -15.64 10.66
CA LEU A 195 3.81 -14.67 11.75
C LEU A 195 4.98 -13.68 11.54
N GLY A 196 6.07 -14.12 10.89
CA GLY A 196 7.29 -13.34 10.71
C GLY A 196 7.49 -12.66 9.35
N GLY A 197 6.80 -13.10 8.28
CA GLY A 197 6.96 -12.55 6.93
C GLY A 197 6.32 -11.15 6.74
N ILE A 198 5.42 -11.02 5.76
CA ILE A 198 4.73 -9.75 5.44
C ILE A 198 3.99 -9.16 6.66
N ASN A 199 3.47 -10.01 7.55
CA ASN A 199 2.75 -9.58 8.74
C ASN A 199 3.61 -8.76 9.71
N SER A 200 4.92 -9.02 9.78
CA SER A 200 5.83 -8.21 10.59
C SER A 200 6.11 -6.85 9.95
N MET A 201 6.05 -6.72 8.62
CA MET A 201 6.24 -5.46 7.91
C MET A 201 4.96 -4.61 7.79
N TRP A 202 3.80 -5.20 8.05
CA TRP A 202 2.51 -4.49 7.95
C TRP A 202 2.45 -3.22 8.81
N PRO A 203 2.92 -3.21 10.07
CA PRO A 203 2.91 -2.01 10.89
C PRO A 203 3.77 -0.86 10.34
N ILE A 204 4.90 -1.16 9.67
CA ILE A 204 5.76 -0.13 9.08
C ILE A 204 5.23 0.36 7.73
N PHE A 205 4.47 -0.47 7.00
CA PHE A 205 3.90 -0.10 5.70
C PHE A 205 3.08 1.19 5.77
N GLY A 206 2.19 1.28 6.78
CA GLY A 206 1.37 2.46 6.99
C GLY A 206 2.21 3.72 7.27
N ILE A 207 3.22 3.60 8.14
CA ILE A 207 4.12 4.71 8.48
C ILE A 207 4.87 5.19 7.24
N VAL A 208 5.49 4.28 6.49
CA VAL A 208 6.27 4.61 5.29
C VAL A 208 5.41 5.31 4.23
N ASN A 209 4.16 4.86 4.04
CA ASN A 209 3.25 5.48 3.08
C ASN A 209 2.94 6.95 3.44
N GLN A 210 2.69 7.23 4.72
CA GLN A 210 2.44 8.61 5.17
C GLN A 210 3.70 9.47 5.12
N LEU A 211 4.86 8.90 5.42
CA LEU A 211 6.15 9.57 5.29
C LEU A 211 6.46 9.91 3.81
N LEU A 212 6.14 9.04 2.86
CA LEU A 212 6.27 9.32 1.43
C LEU A 212 5.34 10.45 0.99
N ALA A 213 4.10 10.46 1.48
CA ALA A 213 3.16 11.56 1.24
C ALA A 213 3.67 12.89 1.79
N ALA A 214 4.32 12.90 2.97
CA ALA A 214 4.98 14.09 3.50
C ALA A 214 6.11 14.60 2.59
N VAL A 215 6.93 13.69 2.04
CA VAL A 215 7.96 14.07 1.05
C VAL A 215 7.33 14.65 -0.21
N ALA A 216 6.26 14.05 -0.73
CA ALA A 216 5.56 14.55 -1.91
C ALA A 216 4.98 15.97 -1.70
N LEU A 217 4.35 16.21 -0.55
CA LEU A 217 3.82 17.52 -0.19
C LEU A 217 4.93 18.56 0.02
N SER A 218 6.10 18.15 0.54
CA SER A 218 7.26 19.03 0.64
C SER A 218 7.83 19.41 -0.72
N VAL A 219 7.91 18.45 -1.66
CA VAL A 219 8.32 18.73 -3.04
C VAL A 219 7.32 19.69 -3.71
N ALA A 220 6.01 19.44 -3.57
CA ALA A 220 4.97 20.32 -4.10
C ALA A 220 5.07 21.74 -3.52
N THR A 221 5.29 21.86 -2.20
CA THR A 221 5.52 23.15 -1.53
C THR A 221 6.77 23.85 -2.07
N SER A 222 7.85 23.09 -2.29
CA SER A 222 9.10 23.61 -2.85
C SER A 222 8.93 24.14 -4.27
N ILE A 223 8.11 23.49 -5.10
CA ILE A 223 7.78 23.95 -6.46
C ILE A 223 6.98 25.26 -6.38
N LEU A 224 5.94 25.33 -5.54
CA LEU A 224 5.13 26.55 -5.36
C LEU A 224 5.97 27.75 -4.85
N ALA A 225 6.89 27.49 -3.91
CA ALA A 225 7.82 28.49 -3.41
C ALA A 225 8.74 29.03 -4.53
N ARG A 226 9.26 28.15 -5.40
CA ARG A 226 10.08 28.55 -6.55
C ARG A 226 9.29 29.32 -7.60
N GLN A 227 8.03 28.97 -7.84
CA GLN A 227 7.14 29.73 -8.73
C GLN A 227 6.66 31.06 -8.12
N ARG A 228 7.10 31.43 -6.90
CA ARG A 228 6.65 32.61 -6.13
C ARG A 228 5.13 32.67 -5.93
N LYS A 229 4.45 31.52 -5.97
CA LYS A 229 3.01 31.37 -5.78
C LYS A 229 2.66 31.26 -4.29
N TRP A 230 3.15 32.20 -3.47
CA TRP A 230 3.05 32.16 -2.00
C TRP A 230 1.63 32.00 -1.47
N ARG A 231 0.63 32.58 -2.16
CA ARG A 231 -0.79 32.45 -1.81
C ARG A 231 -1.29 31.00 -1.81
N TYR A 232 -0.71 30.12 -2.60
CA TYR A 232 -1.15 28.73 -2.76
C TYR A 232 -0.36 27.74 -1.88
N ILE A 233 0.75 28.16 -1.26
CA ILE A 233 1.57 27.31 -0.37
C ILE A 233 0.78 26.70 0.79
N PRO A 234 -0.18 27.40 1.44
CA PRO A 234 -0.97 26.79 2.52
C PRO A 234 -1.71 25.51 2.10
N VAL A 235 -2.06 25.37 0.82
CA VAL A 235 -2.76 24.19 0.28
C VAL A 235 -1.93 22.91 0.43
N THR A 236 -0.60 23.02 0.32
CA THR A 236 0.31 21.87 0.50
C THR A 236 0.91 21.83 1.90
N LEU A 237 1.19 22.99 2.49
CA LEU A 237 1.88 23.10 3.78
C LEU A 237 1.00 22.68 4.96
N VAL A 238 -0.29 23.03 4.98
CA VAL A 238 -1.19 22.69 6.09
C VAL A 238 -1.42 21.17 6.18
N PRO A 239 -1.78 20.46 5.10
CA PRO A 239 -1.88 19.00 5.13
C PRO A 239 -0.55 18.34 5.48
N MET A 240 0.58 18.87 5.00
CA MET A 240 1.91 18.34 5.30
C MET A 240 2.24 18.46 6.79
N ALA A 241 1.99 19.63 7.40
CA ALA A 241 2.25 19.86 8.81
C ALA A 241 1.40 18.92 9.70
N TRP A 242 0.11 18.77 9.37
CA TRP A 242 -0.77 17.80 10.02
C TRP A 242 -0.23 16.38 9.88
N LEU A 243 0.10 15.96 8.65
CA LEU A 243 0.53 14.61 8.35
C LEU A 243 1.85 14.27 9.04
N VAL A 244 2.84 15.16 8.98
CA VAL A 244 4.13 14.99 9.66
C VAL A 244 3.92 14.86 11.16
N THR A 245 3.09 15.71 11.76
CA THR A 245 2.82 15.67 13.21
C THR A 245 2.25 14.32 13.62
N VAL A 246 1.14 13.90 12.99
CA VAL A 246 0.45 12.64 13.32
C VAL A 246 1.33 11.43 13.03
N THR A 247 2.08 11.44 11.93
CA THR A 247 2.91 10.31 11.53
C THR A 247 4.13 10.18 12.42
N PHE A 248 4.78 11.29 12.80
CA PHE A 248 5.93 11.27 13.70
C PHE A 248 5.52 10.82 15.10
N THR A 249 4.39 11.32 15.62
CA THR A 249 3.88 10.87 16.93
C THR A 249 3.55 9.38 16.91
N ALA A 250 2.81 8.91 15.90
CA ALA A 250 2.45 7.49 15.79
C ALA A 250 3.68 6.58 15.60
N ALA A 251 4.68 7.02 14.83
CA ALA A 251 5.88 6.25 14.59
C ALA A 251 6.76 6.16 15.85
N LEU A 252 6.87 7.25 16.62
CA LEU A 252 7.56 7.23 17.92
C LEU A 252 6.84 6.36 18.95
N GLU A 253 5.50 6.41 19.01
CA GLU A 253 4.71 5.49 19.83
C GLU A 253 4.92 4.04 19.40
N LYS A 254 4.92 3.74 18.09
CA LYS A 254 5.20 2.39 17.60
C LYS A 254 6.58 1.87 17.97
N VAL A 255 7.57 2.74 18.16
CA VAL A 255 8.90 2.31 18.61
C VAL A 255 8.98 2.17 20.14
N PHE A 256 8.54 3.19 20.87
CA PHE A 256 8.85 3.36 22.30
C PHE A 256 7.69 3.11 23.27
N HIS A 257 6.47 2.92 22.79
CA HIS A 257 5.32 2.79 23.69
C HIS A 257 5.45 1.55 24.61
N PRO A 258 5.17 1.68 25.92
CA PRO A 258 5.41 0.62 26.89
C PRO A 258 4.48 -0.59 26.75
N ALA A 259 3.29 -0.42 26.15
CA ALA A 259 2.37 -1.51 25.91
C ALA A 259 2.86 -2.42 24.75
N PRO A 260 3.00 -3.75 24.96
CA PRO A 260 3.43 -4.71 23.93
C PRO A 260 2.55 -4.77 22.68
N LYS A 261 1.27 -4.39 22.78
CA LYS A 261 0.37 -4.33 21.62
C LYS A 261 0.68 -3.16 20.68
N ILE A 262 1.40 -2.15 21.17
CA ILE A 262 1.67 -0.91 20.45
C ILE A 262 3.15 -0.85 20.07
N GLY A 263 4.05 -0.91 21.05
CA GLY A 263 5.48 -0.68 20.84
C GLY A 263 6.27 -1.92 20.45
N PHE A 264 7.09 -1.83 19.40
CA PHE A 264 7.98 -2.91 18.94
C PHE A 264 8.97 -3.34 20.02
N LEU A 265 9.60 -2.38 20.71
CA LEU A 265 10.59 -2.69 21.74
C LEU A 265 9.95 -3.34 22.97
N ALA A 266 8.72 -2.96 23.32
CA ALA A 266 7.97 -3.59 24.40
C ALA A 266 7.50 -5.00 24.03
N HIS A 267 7.06 -5.20 22.78
CA HIS A 267 6.69 -6.51 22.26
C HIS A 267 7.89 -7.48 22.24
N ALA A 268 9.03 -7.03 21.72
CA ALA A 268 10.28 -7.78 21.72
C ALA A 268 10.69 -8.23 23.13
N ARG A 269 10.58 -7.34 24.14
CA ARG A 269 10.86 -7.67 25.55
C ARG A 269 9.89 -8.72 26.10
N SER A 270 8.60 -8.61 25.79
CA SER A 270 7.60 -9.58 26.26
C SER A 270 7.80 -10.99 25.71
N LEU A 271 8.41 -11.11 24.53
CA LEU A 271 8.69 -12.39 23.87
C LEU A 271 10.01 -13.05 24.30
N GLN A 272 10.86 -12.38 25.09
CA GLN A 272 12.18 -12.92 25.47
C GLN A 272 12.09 -14.22 26.28
N SER A 273 11.00 -14.40 27.04
CA SER A 273 10.75 -15.62 27.82
C SER A 273 10.06 -16.73 27.01
N THR A 274 9.67 -16.47 25.75
CA THR A 274 8.93 -17.43 24.91
C THR A 274 9.90 -18.27 24.07
N PRO A 275 9.95 -19.61 24.27
CA PRO A 275 10.79 -20.50 23.46
C PRO A 275 10.43 -20.41 21.98
N GLY A 276 11.43 -20.24 21.11
CA GLY A 276 11.23 -20.18 19.65
C GLY A 276 10.84 -18.81 19.09
N ALA A 277 10.69 -17.77 19.93
CA ALA A 277 10.30 -16.42 19.48
C ALA A 277 11.45 -15.55 18.91
N THR A 278 12.66 -16.10 18.76
CA THR A 278 13.86 -15.35 18.34
C THR A 278 13.66 -14.56 17.05
N ARG A 279 12.97 -15.13 16.06
CA ARG A 279 12.72 -14.46 14.78
C ARG A 279 11.77 -13.27 14.91
N LEU A 280 10.72 -13.39 15.72
CA LEU A 280 9.78 -12.30 15.97
C LEU A 280 10.46 -11.14 16.70
N ILE A 281 11.31 -11.45 17.68
CA ILE A 281 12.13 -10.46 18.39
C ILE A 281 13.07 -9.72 17.42
N GLN A 282 13.74 -10.46 16.52
CA GLN A 282 14.60 -9.85 15.50
C GLN A 282 13.81 -8.96 14.53
N ALA A 283 12.61 -9.39 14.13
CA ALA A 283 11.73 -8.60 13.27
C ALA A 283 11.29 -7.30 13.97
N ASP A 284 10.93 -7.34 15.25
CA ASP A 284 10.57 -6.14 16.02
C ASP A 284 11.72 -5.14 16.13
N TYR A 285 12.95 -5.61 16.39
CA TYR A 285 14.12 -4.74 16.40
C TYR A 285 14.42 -4.14 15.02
N LEU A 286 14.28 -4.94 13.95
CA LEU A 286 14.43 -4.44 12.58
C LEU A 286 13.38 -3.37 12.27
N ASN A 287 12.11 -3.61 12.62
CA ASN A 287 11.03 -2.66 12.42
C ASN A 287 11.24 -1.37 13.21
N ALA A 288 11.68 -1.46 14.46
CA ALA A 288 12.03 -0.29 15.27
C ALA A 288 13.16 0.52 14.63
N GLY A 289 14.24 -0.15 14.20
CA GLY A 289 15.37 0.48 13.53
C GLY A 289 14.99 1.15 12.22
N MET A 290 14.24 0.45 11.36
CA MET A 290 13.74 0.98 10.09
C MET A 290 12.82 2.18 10.29
N THR A 291 11.93 2.12 11.28
CA THR A 291 11.02 3.23 11.60
C THR A 291 11.80 4.48 11.98
N LEU A 292 12.77 4.36 12.90
CA LEU A 292 13.62 5.48 13.30
C LEU A 292 14.46 6.03 12.14
N PHE A 293 14.97 5.14 11.29
CA PHE A 293 15.71 5.52 10.09
C PHE A 293 14.85 6.36 9.13
N PHE A 294 13.62 5.93 8.84
CA PHE A 294 12.72 6.69 7.97
C PHE A 294 12.30 8.03 8.57
N ILE A 295 12.03 8.09 9.88
CA ILE A 295 11.76 9.36 10.58
C ILE A 295 12.95 10.31 10.42
N ALA A 296 14.18 9.82 10.65
CA ALA A 296 15.38 10.63 10.54
C ALA A 296 15.57 11.19 9.12
N LEU A 297 15.40 10.35 8.09
CA LEU A 297 15.49 10.78 6.70
C LEU A 297 14.47 11.88 6.36
N VAL A 298 13.22 11.69 6.76
CA VAL A 298 12.15 12.66 6.49
C VAL A 298 12.37 13.93 7.28
N ALA A 299 12.84 13.84 8.53
CA ALA A 299 13.19 15.01 9.34
C ALA A 299 14.29 15.84 8.68
N ILE A 300 15.36 15.20 8.19
CA ILE A 300 16.44 15.87 7.44
C ILE A 300 15.85 16.58 6.21
N LEU A 301 15.04 15.87 5.41
CA LEU A 301 14.42 16.43 4.22
C LEU A 301 13.51 17.63 4.55
N MET A 302 12.75 17.57 5.66
CA MET A 302 11.91 18.67 6.13
C MET A 302 12.75 19.89 6.53
N ILE A 303 13.85 19.68 7.25
CA ILE A 303 14.77 20.75 7.65
C ILE A 303 15.39 21.41 6.41
N GLU A 304 15.85 20.62 5.45
CA GLU A 304 16.40 21.13 4.19
C GLU A 304 15.36 21.91 3.37
N SER A 305 14.13 21.38 3.29
CA SER A 305 13.03 22.00 2.55
C SER A 305 12.61 23.32 3.19
N LEU A 306 12.47 23.34 4.52
CA LEU A 306 12.15 24.55 5.27
C LEU A 306 13.25 25.61 5.10
N THR A 307 14.52 25.20 5.20
CA THR A 307 15.67 26.09 4.98
C THR A 307 15.66 26.67 3.57
N LEU A 308 15.32 25.86 2.57
CA LEU A 308 15.17 26.30 1.19
C LEU A 308 14.05 27.35 1.06
N TRP A 309 12.87 27.10 1.63
CA TRP A 309 11.73 28.02 1.53
C TRP A 309 12.01 29.36 2.21
N ILE A 310 12.64 29.34 3.39
CA ILE A 310 13.05 30.55 4.11
C ILE A 310 14.07 31.35 3.26
N ARG A 311 15.08 30.70 2.68
CA ARG A 311 16.08 31.39 1.84
C ARG A 311 15.45 32.01 0.59
N ILE A 312 14.49 31.33 -0.03
CA ILE A 312 13.76 31.87 -1.20
C ILE A 312 12.89 33.07 -0.76
N ALA A 313 12.18 32.95 0.37
CA ALA A 313 11.32 34.02 0.89
C ALA A 313 12.12 35.28 1.27
N LEU A 314 13.32 35.10 1.84
CA LEU A 314 14.23 36.20 2.19
C LEU A 314 15.01 36.76 0.98
N GLY A 315 14.91 36.14 -0.20
CA GLY A 315 15.65 36.57 -1.40
C GLY A 315 17.13 36.17 -1.45
N HIS A 316 17.60 35.32 -0.53
CA HIS A 316 18.99 34.85 -0.46
C HIS A 316 19.32 33.76 -1.50
N LYS A 317 18.32 33.25 -2.23
CA LYS A 317 18.50 32.24 -3.28
C LYS A 317 17.63 32.54 -4.49
N THR A 318 18.20 32.48 -5.69
CA THR A 318 17.46 32.60 -6.95
C THR A 318 16.47 31.45 -7.08
N ALA A 319 15.23 31.79 -7.39
CA ALA A 319 14.17 30.82 -7.62
C ALA A 319 14.28 30.27 -9.05
N GLU A 320 15.31 29.45 -9.29
CA GLU A 320 15.50 28.80 -10.58
C GLU A 320 14.53 27.62 -10.73
N THR A 321 13.82 27.61 -11.86
CA THR A 321 12.93 26.53 -12.31
C THR A 321 13.53 25.91 -13.56
N PHE A 322 13.75 24.60 -13.55
CA PHE A 322 14.19 23.83 -14.73
C PHE A 322 12.99 23.29 -15.52
N GLU A 323 11.86 24.00 -15.51
CA GLU A 323 10.71 23.62 -16.32
C GLU A 323 11.11 23.77 -17.80
N ALA A 324 10.81 22.73 -18.59
CA ALA A 324 10.99 22.82 -20.03
C ALA A 324 10.02 23.87 -20.57
N ASP A 325 10.47 24.68 -21.54
CA ASP A 325 9.60 25.68 -22.17
C ASP A 325 8.33 25.00 -22.71
N PHE A 326 7.20 25.68 -22.58
CA PHE A 326 5.94 25.23 -23.15
C PHE A 326 6.07 25.17 -24.67
N ILE A 327 5.99 23.98 -25.23
CA ILE A 327 5.97 23.76 -26.68
C ILE A 327 4.53 23.45 -27.08
N THR A 328 3.92 24.34 -27.88
CA THR A 328 2.62 24.09 -28.50
C THR A 328 2.68 22.83 -29.36
N THR A 329 1.78 21.88 -29.12
CA THR A 329 1.70 20.66 -29.91
C THR A 329 1.35 20.97 -31.36
N ARG A 330 2.14 20.49 -32.33
CA ARG A 330 1.89 20.61 -33.78
C ARG A 330 0.55 20.02 -34.25
N LEU A 331 -0.12 19.24 -33.40
CA LEU A 331 -1.47 18.69 -33.67
C LEU A 331 -2.59 19.73 -33.50
N ALA A 332 -2.32 20.90 -32.93
CA ALA A 332 -3.30 21.98 -32.72
C ALA A 332 -3.30 23.04 -33.84
N GLU A 333 -2.45 22.91 -34.87
CA GLU A 333 -2.36 23.88 -35.99
C GLU A 333 -3.45 23.69 -37.07
N GLY A 334 -4.39 22.75 -36.89
CA GLY A 334 -5.38 22.38 -37.92
C GLY A 334 -6.86 22.37 -37.52
N GLU A 335 -7.20 22.70 -36.27
CA GLU A 335 -8.60 22.79 -35.83
C GLU A 335 -8.86 24.14 -35.15
N ILE A 336 -9.05 25.18 -35.96
CA ILE A 336 -9.75 26.43 -35.61
C ILE A 336 -10.89 26.59 -36.61
#